data_AF-A0A7X0DGI1-F1
#
_entry.id   AF-A0A7X0DGI1-F1
#
_cell.length_a   1.000
_cell.length_b   1.000
_cell.length_c   1.000
_cell.angle_alpha   90.00
_cell.angle_beta   90.00
_cell.angle_gamma   90.00
#
_symmetry.space_group_name_H-M   'P 1'
#
loop_
_entity.id
_entity.type
_entity.pdbx_description
1 polymer ?
#
loop_
_entity_poly.entity_id
_entity_poly.type
_entity_poly.pdbx_seq_one_letter_code
_entity_poly.pdbx_strand_id
1 'polypeptide(L)'
;MAFAVSAVVGFVQWQWVLPYCWMYIAVHNLVPHWLALHGVKGAPLYAVLFVQDTLINVFLCLPAALVLRRLSPHKPLAYLAIAVSTGFLWDYRLLFADPLPSGVGYGMFIYGALLTLVMLPGASALIGLSDRRRATSP
;
A
#
# COMPACT_ATOMS: atom_id res chain seq x y z
N MET A 1 17.56 17.28 1.60
CA MET A 1 17.27 16.51 2.82
C MET A 1 15.87 15.89 2.81
N ALA A 2 14.79 16.66 2.61
CA ALA A 2 13.42 16.14 2.62
C ALA A 2 13.18 14.95 1.64
N PHE A 3 13.77 14.98 0.45
CA PHE A 3 13.66 13.87 -0.52
C PHE A 3 14.27 12.55 -0.01
N ALA A 4 15.42 12.62 0.66
CA ALA A 4 16.05 11.45 1.25
C ALA A 4 15.20 10.88 2.39
N VAL A 5 14.60 11.75 3.22
CA VAL A 5 13.70 11.31 4.28
C VAL A 5 12.44 10.65 3.69
N SER A 6 11.87 11.18 2.62
CA SER A 6 10.74 10.54 1.94
C SER A 6 11.07 9.17 1.35
N ALA A 7 12.27 9.02 0.77
CA ALA A 7 12.75 7.73 0.29
C ALA A 7 12.93 6.73 1.44
N VAL A 8 13.51 7.16 2.56
CA VAL A 8 13.67 6.33 3.77
C VAL A 8 12.30 5.94 4.36
N VAL A 9 11.34 6.86 4.44
CA VAL A 9 9.98 6.56 4.92
C VAL A 9 9.32 5.52 4.01
N GLY A 10 9.40 5.69 2.69
CA GLY A 10 8.89 4.71 1.73
C GLY A 10 9.54 3.34 1.90
N PHE A 11 10.88 3.31 2.02
CA PHE A 11 11.65 2.09 2.21
C PHE A 11 11.29 1.35 3.51
N VAL A 12 11.27 2.05 4.65
CA VAL A 12 10.95 1.45 5.97
C VAL A 12 9.51 0.95 6.00
N GLN A 13 8.56 1.73 5.46
CA GLN A 13 7.16 1.31 5.38
C GLN A 13 7.03 -0.02 4.63
N TRP A 14 7.77 -0.16 3.52
CA TRP A 14 7.64 -1.31 2.65
C TRP A 14 8.40 -2.56 3.10
N GLN A 15 9.62 -2.36 3.56
CA GLN A 15 10.52 -3.47 3.85
C GLN A 15 10.30 -4.01 5.27
N TRP A 16 9.76 -3.20 6.19
CA TRP A 16 9.69 -3.52 7.61
C TRP A 16 8.26 -3.51 8.12
N VAL A 17 7.57 -2.36 8.00
CA VAL A 17 6.25 -2.16 8.63
C VAL A 17 5.20 -3.09 8.00
N LEU A 18 5.01 -3.00 6.68
CA LEU A 18 3.99 -3.79 5.99
C LEU A 18 4.23 -5.30 6.12
N PRO A 19 5.44 -5.85 5.87
CA PRO A 19 5.68 -7.29 6.01
C PRO A 19 5.47 -7.79 7.43
N TYR A 20 5.90 -7.02 8.43
CA TYR A 20 5.71 -7.40 9.83
C TYR A 20 4.23 -7.40 10.23
N CYS A 21 3.48 -6.37 9.84
CA CYS A 21 2.03 -6.33 10.06
C CYS A 21 1.33 -7.47 9.32
N TRP A 22 1.71 -7.76 8.08
CA TRP A 22 1.14 -8.84 7.29
C TRP A 22 1.43 -10.21 7.88
N MET A 23 2.60 -10.45 8.46
CA MET A 23 2.90 -11.70 9.17
C MET A 23 1.91 -11.94 10.30
N TYR A 24 1.56 -10.90 11.06
CA TYR A 24 0.55 -11.00 12.11
C TYR A 24 -0.88 -11.14 11.55
N ILE A 25 -1.25 -10.33 10.57
CA ILE A 25 -2.58 -10.35 9.97
C ILE A 25 -2.85 -11.68 9.28
N ALA A 26 -1.89 -12.25 8.55
CA ALA A 26 -2.05 -13.53 7.88
C ALA A 26 -2.38 -14.68 8.85
N VAL A 27 -1.85 -14.63 10.08
CA VAL A 27 -2.11 -15.65 11.12
C VAL A 27 -3.50 -15.49 11.73
N HIS A 28 -4.01 -14.26 11.85
CA HIS A 28 -5.25 -13.96 12.57
C HIS A 28 -6.44 -13.59 11.66
N ASN A 29 -6.23 -13.44 10.36
CA ASN A 29 -7.27 -13.05 9.41
C ASN A 29 -8.19 -14.25 9.10
N LEU A 30 -9.35 -14.27 9.75
CA LEU A 30 -10.38 -15.30 9.56
C LEU A 30 -11.24 -15.08 8.30
N VAL A 31 -11.12 -13.93 7.63
CA VAL A 31 -12.01 -13.54 6.52
C VAL A 31 -11.94 -14.50 5.33
N PRO A 32 -10.76 -14.92 4.84
CA PRO A 32 -10.68 -15.88 3.73
C PRO A 32 -11.37 -17.21 4.09
N HIS A 33 -11.18 -17.67 5.33
CA HIS A 33 -11.80 -18.90 5.83
C HIS A 33 -13.32 -18.78 5.92
N TRP A 34 -13.82 -17.68 6.50
CA TRP A 34 -15.25 -17.42 6.62
C TRP A 34 -15.94 -17.30 5.25
N LEU A 35 -15.33 -16.61 4.28
CA LEU A 35 -15.85 -16.49 2.92
C LEU A 35 -15.89 -17.85 2.20
N ALA A 36 -14.86 -18.67 2.37
CA ALA A 36 -14.81 -20.02 1.82
C ALA A 36 -15.90 -20.93 2.40
N LEU A 37 -16.19 -20.81 3.70
CA LEU A 37 -17.28 -21.55 4.37
C LEU A 37 -18.66 -21.16 3.82
N HIS A 38 -18.85 -19.90 3.39
CA HIS A 38 -20.10 -19.42 2.79
C HIS A 38 -20.16 -19.68 1.27
N GLY A 39 -19.24 -20.47 0.72
CA GLY A 39 -19.26 -20.89 -0.68
C GLY A 39 -18.73 -19.85 -1.67
N VAL A 40 -18.16 -18.72 -1.20
CA VAL A 40 -17.54 -17.72 -2.07
C VAL A 40 -16.19 -18.25 -2.56
N LYS A 41 -16.07 -18.47 -3.87
CA LYS A 41 -14.87 -19.06 -4.51
C LYS A 41 -14.55 -18.36 -5.81
N GLY A 42 -13.30 -18.51 -6.28
CA GLY A 42 -12.86 -17.97 -7.56
C GLY A 42 -12.80 -16.43 -7.58
N ALA A 43 -13.13 -15.82 -8.71
CA ALA A 43 -13.05 -14.37 -8.92
C ALA A 43 -13.70 -13.49 -7.84
N PRO A 44 -14.93 -13.76 -7.35
CA PRO A 44 -15.54 -12.93 -6.30
C PRO A 44 -14.79 -12.99 -4.97
N LEU A 45 -14.18 -14.14 -4.63
CA LEU A 45 -13.34 -14.25 -3.44
C LEU A 45 -12.11 -13.33 -3.56
N TYR A 46 -11.42 -13.39 -4.69
CA TYR A 46 -10.25 -12.54 -4.94
C TYR A 46 -10.61 -11.04 -4.96
N ALA A 47 -11.77 -10.67 -5.49
CA ALA A 47 -12.22 -9.29 -5.49
C ALA A 47 -12.49 -8.75 -4.06
N VAL A 48 -13.13 -9.55 -3.20
CA VAL A 48 -13.37 -9.17 -1.81
C VAL A 48 -12.07 -9.06 -1.03
N LEU A 49 -11.17 -10.05 -1.18
CA LEU A 49 -9.85 -10.01 -0.57
C LEU A 49 -9.04 -8.80 -1.06
N PHE A 50 -9.11 -8.44 -2.34
CA PHE A 50 -8.47 -7.24 -2.87
C PHE A 50 -8.93 -5.97 -2.18
N VAL A 51 -10.24 -5.80 -2.01
CA VAL A 51 -10.80 -4.62 -1.34
C VAL A 51 -10.36 -4.61 0.12
N GLN A 52 -10.42 -5.76 0.81
CA GLN A 52 -9.97 -5.89 2.19
C GLN A 52 -8.48 -5.53 2.34
N ASP A 53 -7.62 -6.14 1.54
CA ASP A 53 -6.17 -5.95 1.56
C ASP A 53 -5.82 -4.49 1.24
N THR A 54 -6.53 -3.88 0.29
CA THR A 54 -6.36 -2.47 -0.06
C THR A 54 -6.68 -1.58 1.13
N LEU A 55 -7.82 -1.81 1.80
CA LEU A 55 -8.22 -1.03 2.96
C LEU A 55 -7.20 -1.16 4.10
N ILE A 56 -6.81 -2.40 4.44
CA ILE A 56 -5.81 -2.67 5.47
C ILE A 56 -4.51 -1.93 5.17
N ASN A 57 -4.00 -2.06 3.95
CA ASN A 57 -2.75 -1.42 3.53
C ASN A 57 -2.84 0.11 3.56
N VAL A 58 -3.97 0.69 3.15
CA VAL A 58 -4.23 2.14 3.25
C VAL A 58 -4.20 2.60 4.72
N PHE A 59 -4.84 1.86 5.64
CA PHE A 59 -4.80 2.18 7.07
C PHE A 59 -3.39 2.08 7.65
N LEU A 60 -2.65 1.02 7.32
CA LEU A 60 -1.27 0.85 7.77
C LEU A 60 -0.31 1.92 7.21
N CYS A 61 -0.64 2.53 6.06
CA CYS A 61 0.14 3.61 5.46
C CYS A 61 -0.21 5.01 6.00
N LEU A 62 -1.24 5.16 6.85
CA LEU A 62 -1.62 6.47 7.41
C LEU A 62 -0.46 7.16 8.18
N PRO A 63 0.29 6.48 9.06
CA PRO A 63 1.39 7.11 9.79
C PRO A 63 2.48 7.63 8.84
N ALA A 64 2.86 6.84 7.84
CA ALA A 64 3.84 7.24 6.83
C ALA A 64 3.33 8.44 6.00
N ALA A 65 2.06 8.44 5.61
CA ALA A 65 1.45 9.54 4.88
C ALA A 65 1.38 10.84 5.72
N LEU A 66 1.14 10.74 7.03
CA LEU A 66 1.21 11.88 7.95
C LEU A 66 2.64 12.45 8.04
N VAL A 67 3.64 11.59 8.16
CA VAL A 67 5.06 12.01 8.19
C VAL A 67 5.44 12.71 6.89
N LEU A 68 5.07 12.14 5.74
CA LEU A 68 5.34 12.74 4.41
C LEU A 68 4.66 14.10 4.24
N ARG A 69 3.44 14.26 4.73
CA ARG A 69 2.73 15.56 4.70
C ARG A 69 3.37 16.60 5.60
N ARG A 70 3.90 16.20 6.77
CA ARG A 70 4.61 17.10 7.69
C ARG A 70 6.01 17.48 7.20
N LEU A 71 6.64 16.67 6.36
CA LEU A 71 8.00 16.88 5.85
C LEU A 71 8.14 18.12 4.96
N SER A 72 7.13 18.44 4.13
CA SER A 72 7.12 19.72 3.42
C SER A 72 5.73 20.02 2.81
N PRO A 73 5.08 21.12 3.21
CA PRO A 73 3.73 21.47 2.72
C PRO A 73 3.72 21.94 1.26
N HIS A 74 4.86 22.32 0.70
CA HIS A 74 4.92 22.96 -0.62
C HIS A 74 4.84 21.99 -1.82
N LYS A 75 5.24 20.72 -1.66
CA LYS A 75 5.24 19.73 -2.77
C LYS A 75 4.88 18.30 -2.31
N PRO A 76 3.73 18.08 -1.66
CA PRO A 76 3.38 16.78 -1.08
C PRO A 76 3.33 15.64 -2.11
N LEU A 77 2.93 15.93 -3.35
CA LEU A 77 2.86 14.94 -4.44
C LEU A 77 4.25 14.45 -4.89
N ALA A 78 5.26 15.33 -4.90
CA ALA A 78 6.61 14.95 -5.29
C ALA A 78 7.25 14.00 -4.27
N TYR A 79 7.07 14.27 -2.98
CA TYR A 79 7.55 13.42 -1.89
C TYR A 79 6.81 12.08 -1.84
N LEU A 80 5.50 12.10 -2.09
CA LEU A 80 4.69 10.89 -2.22
C LEU A 80 5.17 10.03 -3.39
N ALA A 81 5.37 10.64 -4.57
CA ALA A 81 5.84 9.94 -5.77
C ALA A 81 7.20 9.27 -5.53
N ILE A 82 8.11 9.96 -4.84
CA ILE A 82 9.43 9.41 -4.49
C ILE A 82 9.33 8.27 -3.48
N ALA A 83 8.49 8.40 -2.45
CA ALA A 83 8.28 7.34 -1.47
C ALA A 83 7.69 6.09 -2.12
N VAL A 84 6.68 6.26 -2.99
CA VAL A 84 6.04 5.17 -3.72
C VAL A 84 7.01 4.54 -4.72
N SER A 85 7.73 5.33 -5.52
CA SER A 85 8.65 4.80 -6.52
C SER A 85 9.82 4.06 -5.87
N THR A 86 10.35 4.56 -4.74
CA THR A 86 11.43 3.90 -4.00
C THR A 86 10.97 2.55 -3.44
N GLY A 87 9.79 2.51 -2.80
CA GLY A 87 9.21 1.27 -2.29
C GLY A 87 8.92 0.26 -3.41
N PHE A 88 8.28 0.72 -4.48
CA PHE A 88 7.95 -0.11 -5.64
C PHE A 88 9.19 -0.68 -6.32
N LEU A 89 10.19 0.14 -6.64
CA LEU A 89 11.43 -0.31 -7.27
C LEU A 89 12.15 -1.34 -6.42
N TRP A 90 12.12 -1.17 -5.09
CA TRP A 90 12.74 -2.11 -4.17
C TRP A 90 12.02 -3.45 -4.12
N ASP A 91 10.69 -3.44 -4.04
CA ASP A 91 9.87 -4.65 -3.94
C ASP A 91 9.93 -5.48 -5.23
N TYR A 92 9.91 -4.81 -6.37
CA TYR A 92 9.94 -5.45 -7.69
C TYR A 92 11.35 -5.58 -8.28
N ARG A 93 12.41 -5.30 -7.51
CA ARG A 93 13.81 -5.35 -7.99
C ARG A 93 14.19 -6.68 -8.64
N LEU A 94 13.70 -7.78 -8.08
CA LEU A 94 13.98 -9.13 -8.57
C LEU A 94 13.31 -9.39 -9.93
N LEU A 95 12.15 -8.77 -10.16
CA LEU A 95 11.42 -8.89 -11.42
C LEU A 95 12.08 -8.12 -12.58
N PHE A 96 12.84 -7.07 -12.24
CA PHE A 96 13.68 -6.35 -13.20
C PHE A 96 15.01 -7.06 -13.48
N ALA A 97 15.52 -7.83 -12.52
CA ALA A 97 16.76 -8.60 -12.68
C ALA A 97 16.52 -9.92 -13.42
N ASP A 98 15.47 -10.66 -13.05
CA ASP A 98 15.06 -11.91 -13.66
C ASP A 98 13.55 -11.86 -14.00
N PRO A 99 13.19 -11.51 -15.25
CA PRO A 99 11.79 -11.45 -15.64
C PRO A 99 11.14 -12.84 -15.53
N LEU A 100 9.91 -12.87 -15.00
CA LEU A 100 9.13 -14.10 -14.85
C LEU A 100 9.05 -14.87 -16.19
N PRO A 101 9.11 -16.21 -16.17
CA PRO A 101 8.89 -17.02 -17.36
C PRO A 101 7.54 -16.66 -18.02
N SER A 102 7.52 -16.56 -19.35
CA SER A 102 6.32 -16.24 -20.13
C SER A 102 5.20 -17.23 -19.79
N GLY A 103 4.13 -16.72 -19.17
CA GLY A 103 2.95 -17.51 -18.79
C GLY A 103 2.79 -17.79 -17.29
N VAL A 104 3.75 -17.41 -16.44
CA VAL A 104 3.67 -17.65 -14.98
C VAL A 104 3.48 -16.33 -14.22
N GLY A 105 2.40 -16.22 -13.45
CA GLY A 105 2.34 -15.28 -12.31
C GLY A 105 2.13 -13.79 -12.61
N TYR A 106 2.08 -13.35 -13.87
CA TYR A 106 1.83 -11.92 -14.20
C TYR A 106 0.53 -11.37 -13.61
N GLY A 107 -0.51 -12.21 -13.44
CA GLY A 107 -1.75 -11.80 -12.76
C GLY A 107 -1.54 -11.45 -11.29
N MET A 108 -0.75 -12.24 -10.55
CA MET A 108 -0.40 -11.94 -9.16
C MET A 108 0.53 -10.72 -9.06
N PHE A 109 1.44 -10.56 -10.04
CA PHE A 109 2.29 -9.38 -10.14
C PHE A 109 1.47 -8.10 -10.34
N ILE A 110 0.55 -8.07 -11.31
CA ILE A 110 -0.30 -6.89 -11.57
C ILE A 110 -1.12 -6.56 -10.32
N TYR A 111 -1.66 -7.58 -9.65
CA TYR A 111 -2.42 -7.43 -8.42
C TYR A 111 -1.59 -6.77 -7.31
N GLY A 112 -0.39 -7.29 -7.04
CA GLY A 112 0.55 -6.71 -6.09
C GLY A 112 0.95 -5.29 -6.50
N ALA A 113 1.26 -5.07 -7.78
CA ALA A 113 1.71 -3.78 -8.31
C ALA A 113 0.63 -2.70 -8.16
N LEU A 114 -0.63 -3.05 -8.37
CA LEU A 114 -1.76 -2.13 -8.16
C LEU A 114 -1.94 -1.79 -6.68
N LEU A 115 -1.95 -2.79 -5.80
CA LEU A 115 -2.05 -2.57 -4.34
C LEU A 115 -0.96 -1.62 -3.84
N THR A 116 0.25 -1.86 -4.32
CA THR A 116 1.44 -1.12 -3.91
C THR A 116 1.42 0.33 -4.37
N LEU A 117 0.98 0.60 -5.61
CA LEU A 117 0.85 1.96 -6.12
C LEU A 117 -0.30 2.74 -5.47
N VAL A 118 -1.35 2.09 -5.00
CA VAL A 118 -2.57 2.77 -4.53
C VAL A 118 -2.55 3.06 -3.02
N MET A 119 -1.88 2.25 -2.20
CA MET A 119 -2.02 2.35 -0.74
C MET A 119 -1.50 3.66 -0.12
N LEU A 120 -0.32 4.14 -0.54
CA LEU A 120 0.27 5.38 -0.01
C LEU A 120 -0.47 6.64 -0.51
N PRO A 121 -0.80 6.75 -1.81
CA PRO A 121 -1.67 7.83 -2.30
C PRO A 121 -3.05 7.80 -1.66
N GLY A 122 -3.64 6.61 -1.47
CA GLY A 122 -4.92 6.44 -0.78
C GLY A 122 -4.88 6.96 0.65
N ALA A 123 -3.86 6.59 1.42
CA ALA A 123 -3.65 7.09 2.78
C ALA A 123 -3.48 8.62 2.82
N SER A 124 -2.69 9.18 1.90
CA SER A 124 -2.51 10.64 1.79
C SER A 124 -3.81 11.36 1.39
N ALA A 125 -4.63 10.77 0.53
CA ALA A 125 -5.94 11.31 0.15
C ALA A 125 -6.91 11.33 1.34
N LEU A 126 -6.96 10.27 2.14
CA LEU A 126 -7.81 10.21 3.35
C LEU A 126 -7.46 11.30 4.36
N ILE A 127 -6.17 11.55 4.59
CA ILE A 127 -5.71 12.64 5.46
C ILE A 127 -6.13 13.99 4.85
N GLY A 128 -6.01 14.14 3.53
CA GLY A 128 -6.42 15.37 2.82
C GLY A 128 -7.90 15.68 2.93
N LEU A 129 -8.75 14.66 2.82
CA LEU A 129 -10.18 14.81 3.00
C LEU A 129 -10.53 15.16 4.46
N SER A 130 -9.80 14.60 5.42
CA SER A 130 -9.98 14.89 6.85
C SER A 130 -9.59 16.33 7.18
N ASP A 131 -8.47 16.81 6.66
CA ASP A 131 -8.01 18.19 6.84
C ASP A 131 -8.99 19.20 6.23
N ARG A 132 -9.51 18.91 5.03
CA ARG A 132 -10.53 19.74 4.37
C ARG A 132 -11.82 19.83 5.19
N ARG A 133 -12.28 18.70 5.75
CA ARG A 133 -13.48 18.68 6.61
C ARG A 133 -13.31 19.53 7.87
N ARG A 134 -12.13 19.46 8.51
CA ARG A 134 -11.81 20.28 9.68
C ARG A 134 -11.69 21.78 9.36
N ALA A 135 -11.24 22.14 8.17
CA ALA A 135 -11.20 23.53 7.72
C ALA A 135 -12.59 24.12 7.43
N THR A 136 -13.59 23.26 7.17
CA THR A 136 -14.98 23.66 6.89
C THR A 136 -15.92 23.54 8.09
N SER A 137 -15.46 23.00 9.23
CA SER A 137 -16.24 22.99 10.48
C SER A 137 -16.03 24.32 11.21
N PRO A 138 -17.10 25.10 11.47
CA PRO A 138 -17.04 26.41 12.12
C PRO A 138 -16.59 26.35 13.58
#